data_AF-A0A432IB89-F1
#
_entry.id   AF-A0A432IB89-F1
#
_cell.length_a   1.000
_cell.length_b   1.000
_cell.length_c   1.000
_cell.angle_alpha   90.00
_cell.angle_beta   90.00
_cell.angle_gamma   90.00
#
_symmetry.space_group_name_H-M   'P 1'
#
loop_
_entity.id
_entity.type
_entity.pdbx_description
1 polymer ?
#
loop_
_entity_poly.entity_id
_entity_poly.type
_entity_poly.pdbx_seq_one_letter_code
_entity_poly.pdbx_strand_id
1 'polypeptide(L)'
;MDPVYEIIRQRVQSSNVVGTDETGAKVNGKRNWLWTWQTPKHTFLAHSTNRGKETINTHFPFGFSNNTLIHDACRGQLNTPAKHHQSCLSHLQRNLKYFNELNHKSSPKFCQNTFCN
;
A
#
# COMPACT_ATOMS: atom_id res chain seq x y z
N MET A 1 -1.75 2.48 -25.12
CA MET A 1 -0.86 1.78 -24.17
C MET A 1 -0.23 0.61 -24.90
N ASP A 2 1.02 0.26 -24.58
CA ASP A 2 1.68 -0.92 -25.15
C ASP A 2 0.86 -2.19 -24.87
N PRO A 3 0.58 -3.06 -25.87
CA PRO A 3 -0.17 -4.30 -25.68
C PRO A 3 0.35 -5.19 -24.56
N VAL A 4 1.68 -5.27 -24.38
CA VAL A 4 2.32 -6.07 -23.32
C VAL A 4 1.95 -5.52 -21.94
N TYR A 5 1.89 -4.20 -21.84
CA TYR A 5 1.60 -3.51 -20.59
C TYR A 5 0.18 -3.76 -20.10
N GLU A 6 -0.77 -3.78 -21.03
CA GLU A 6 -2.17 -4.12 -20.76
C GLU A 6 -2.32 -5.59 -20.34
N ILE A 7 -1.57 -6.50 -20.95
CA ILE A 7 -1.56 -7.91 -20.54
C ILE A 7 -1.08 -8.05 -19.09
N ILE A 8 -0.03 -7.31 -18.69
CA ILE A 8 0.44 -7.33 -17.29
C ILE A 8 -0.66 -6.84 -16.34
N ARG A 9 -1.34 -5.73 -16.69
CA ARG A 9 -2.47 -5.19 -15.91
C ARG A 9 -3.57 -6.23 -15.71
N GLN A 10 -3.97 -6.90 -16.79
CA GLN A 10 -5.00 -7.93 -16.77
C GLN A 10 -4.59 -9.14 -15.91
N ARG A 11 -3.33 -9.59 -16.04
CA ARG A 11 -2.80 -10.70 -15.24
C ARG A 11 -2.70 -10.39 -13.75
N VAL A 12 -2.42 -9.12 -13.41
CA VAL A 12 -2.49 -8.65 -12.02
C VAL A 12 -3.94 -8.71 -11.53
N GLN A 13 -4.89 -8.21 -12.33
CA GLN A 13 -6.32 -8.21 -11.99
C GLN A 13 -6.91 -9.62 -11.85
N SER A 14 -6.37 -10.63 -12.54
CA SER A 14 -6.83 -12.02 -12.47
C SER A 14 -6.22 -12.84 -11.32
N SER A 15 -5.30 -12.27 -10.52
CA SER A 15 -4.62 -12.99 -9.44
C SER A 15 -5.46 -13.07 -8.17
N ASN A 16 -5.49 -14.21 -7.47
CA ASN A 16 -6.22 -14.34 -6.19
C ASN A 16 -5.79 -13.31 -5.13
N VAL A 17 -4.52 -12.91 -5.13
CA VAL A 17 -3.94 -11.96 -4.18
C VAL A 17 -3.17 -10.90 -4.94
N VAL A 18 -3.39 -9.63 -4.58
CA VAL A 18 -2.73 -8.48 -5.19
C VAL A 18 -2.19 -7.58 -4.08
N GLY A 19 -0.88 -7.34 -4.07
CA GLY A 19 -0.27 -6.30 -3.25
C GLY A 19 -0.33 -4.97 -3.95
N THR A 20 -0.63 -3.89 -3.22
CA THR A 20 -0.59 -2.53 -3.74
C THR A 20 0.16 -1.60 -2.81
N ASP A 21 0.89 -0.67 -3.41
CA ASP A 21 1.65 0.36 -2.72
C ASP A 21 1.79 1.60 -3.61
N GLU A 22 2.14 2.73 -3.03
CA GLU A 22 2.40 3.97 -3.76
C GLU A 22 3.58 4.73 -3.16
N THR A 23 4.44 5.24 -4.03
CA THR A 23 5.60 6.03 -3.61
C THR A 23 5.59 7.39 -4.28
N GLY A 24 5.98 8.41 -3.51
CA GLY A 24 6.10 9.77 -4.01
C GLY A 24 7.33 9.93 -4.91
N ALA A 25 7.15 10.54 -6.08
CA ALA A 25 8.23 10.87 -7.00
C ALA A 25 8.22 12.35 -7.35
N LYS A 26 9.40 12.98 -7.47
CA LYS A 26 9.51 14.35 -8.01
C LYS A 26 9.76 14.25 -9.51
N VAL A 27 8.82 14.76 -10.29
CA VAL A 27 8.94 14.86 -11.76
C VAL A 27 8.88 16.34 -12.12
N ASN A 28 9.95 16.88 -12.70
CA ASN A 28 10.08 18.30 -13.04
C ASN A 28 9.72 19.24 -11.87
N GLY A 29 10.22 18.92 -10.66
CA GLY A 29 9.96 19.69 -9.44
C GLY A 29 8.57 19.51 -8.82
N LYS A 30 7.64 18.81 -9.49
CA LYS A 30 6.28 18.57 -8.99
C LYS A 30 6.15 17.21 -8.32
N ARG A 31 5.37 17.14 -7.24
CA ARG A 31 5.07 15.89 -6.54
C ARG A 31 4.10 15.05 -7.37
N ASN A 32 4.53 13.84 -7.69
CA ASN A 32 3.79 12.81 -8.40
C ASN A 32 3.83 11.52 -7.57
N TRP A 33 3.10 10.51 -8.03
CA TRP A 33 2.97 9.22 -7.40
C TRP A 33 3.22 8.12 -8.42
N LEU A 34 4.01 7.13 -8.02
CA LEU A 34 4.15 5.87 -8.73
C LEU A 34 3.38 4.82 -7.95
N TRP A 35 2.33 4.31 -8.56
CA TRP A 35 1.48 3.25 -8.04
C TRP A 35 2.00 1.91 -8.49
N THR A 36 1.99 0.95 -7.58
CA THR A 36 2.39 -0.42 -7.84
C THR A 36 1.26 -1.36 -7.50
N TRP A 37 0.97 -2.30 -8.41
CA TRP A 37 0.16 -3.47 -8.11
C TRP A 37 0.95 -4.71 -8.51
N GLN A 38 1.12 -5.61 -7.55
CA GLN A 38 2.04 -6.72 -7.68
C GLN A 38 1.37 -8.05 -7.31
N THR A 39 1.78 -9.06 -8.04
CA THR A 39 1.52 -10.48 -7.79
C THR A 39 2.88 -11.20 -7.76
N PRO A 40 2.95 -12.49 -7.40
CA PRO A 40 4.21 -13.23 -7.42
C PRO A 40 4.95 -13.23 -8.77
N LYS A 41 4.25 -13.01 -9.89
CA LYS A 41 4.80 -13.11 -11.25
C LYS A 41 4.75 -11.82 -12.07
N HIS A 42 3.96 -10.83 -11.63
CA HIS A 42 3.66 -9.64 -12.45
C HIS A 42 3.62 -8.40 -11.57
N THR A 43 4.17 -7.31 -12.09
CA THR A 43 4.16 -5.99 -11.46
C THR A 43 3.67 -4.96 -12.47
N PHE A 44 2.60 -4.25 -12.13
CA PHE A 44 2.05 -3.16 -12.92
C PHE A 44 2.35 -1.82 -12.21
N LEU A 45 2.88 -0.85 -12.95
CA LEU A 45 3.38 0.45 -12.45
C LEU A 45 2.67 1.64 -13.11
N ALA A 46 1.82 2.37 -12.40
CA ALA A 46 1.19 3.56 -12.97
C ALA A 46 1.79 4.86 -12.41
N HIS A 47 2.18 5.75 -13.31
CA HIS A 47 2.43 7.15 -12.95
C HIS A 47 1.09 7.88 -12.77
N SER A 48 1.01 8.72 -11.74
CA SER A 48 -0.12 9.60 -11.50
C SER A 48 0.31 10.90 -10.83
N THR A 49 -0.44 11.97 -11.06
CA THR A 49 -0.32 13.23 -10.32
C THR A 49 -1.09 13.19 -8.99
N ASN A 50 -1.85 12.12 -8.73
CA ASN A 50 -2.74 11.96 -7.57
C ASN A 50 -2.42 10.67 -6.75
N ARG A 51 -2.54 10.77 -5.41
CA ARG A 51 -2.49 9.63 -4.45
C ARG A 51 -3.89 9.07 -4.11
N GLY A 52 -4.91 9.50 -4.83
CA GLY A 52 -6.31 9.18 -4.56
C GLY A 52 -6.84 7.95 -5.31
N LYS A 53 -8.07 7.59 -4.96
CA LYS A 53 -8.87 6.53 -5.59
C LYS A 53 -9.04 6.73 -7.10
N GLU A 54 -8.99 7.97 -7.58
CA GLU A 54 -9.08 8.30 -9.01
C GLU A 54 -8.07 7.50 -9.85
N THR A 55 -6.81 7.42 -9.41
CA THR A 55 -5.78 6.63 -10.10
C THR A 55 -6.17 5.15 -10.15
N ILE A 56 -6.72 4.62 -9.05
CA ILE A 56 -7.15 3.22 -8.98
C ILE A 56 -8.31 2.99 -9.95
N ASN A 57 -9.31 3.87 -9.98
CA ASN A 57 -10.46 3.76 -10.89
C ASN A 57 -10.04 3.84 -12.36
N THR A 58 -9.03 4.65 -12.70
CA THR A 58 -8.50 4.74 -14.07
C THR A 58 -7.91 3.42 -14.55
N HIS A 59 -7.19 2.70 -13.68
CA HIS A 59 -6.52 1.45 -14.06
C HIS A 59 -7.35 0.19 -13.77
N PHE A 60 -8.22 0.23 -12.77
CA PHE A 60 -9.04 -0.88 -12.29
C PHE A 60 -10.44 -0.34 -11.93
N PRO A 61 -11.27 0.02 -12.93
CA PRO A 61 -12.56 0.68 -12.71
C PRO A 61 -13.54 -0.19 -11.89
N PHE A 62 -13.39 -1.51 -11.98
CA PHE A 62 -14.18 -2.49 -11.22
C PHE A 62 -13.50 -2.95 -9.93
N GLY A 63 -12.35 -2.37 -9.58
CA GLY A 63 -11.54 -2.79 -8.43
C GLY A 63 -11.08 -4.24 -8.52
N PHE A 64 -11.10 -4.90 -7.37
CA PHE A 64 -10.56 -6.24 -7.10
C PHE A 64 -11.59 -7.13 -6.41
N SER A 65 -12.85 -7.07 -6.83
CA SER A 65 -13.99 -7.73 -6.18
C SER A 65 -13.87 -9.25 -5.99
N ASN A 66 -12.94 -9.90 -6.70
CA ASN A 66 -12.68 -11.34 -6.59
C ASN A 66 -11.34 -11.66 -5.90
N ASN A 67 -10.59 -10.65 -5.46
CA ASN A 67 -9.20 -10.77 -5.01
C ASN A 67 -9.05 -10.32 -3.56
N THR A 68 -8.02 -10.84 -2.89
CA THR A 68 -7.51 -10.28 -1.63
C THR A 68 -6.55 -9.15 -1.96
N LEU A 69 -6.90 -7.92 -1.56
CA LEU A 69 -6.07 -6.74 -1.75
C LEU A 69 -5.23 -6.48 -0.50
N ILE A 70 -3.90 -6.58 -0.65
CA ILE A 70 -2.93 -6.32 0.43
C ILE A 70 -2.42 -4.88 0.30
N HIS A 71 -2.55 -4.07 1.34
CA HIS A 71 -2.27 -2.64 1.22
C HIS A 71 -1.97 -1.95 2.57
N ASP A 72 -1.52 -0.68 2.57
CA ASP A 72 -1.05 0.05 3.77
C ASP A 72 -2.16 0.84 4.51
N ALA A 73 -3.43 0.56 4.19
CA ALA A 73 -4.60 1.29 4.65
C ALA A 73 -4.68 2.77 4.23
N CYS A 74 -4.00 3.20 3.17
CA CYS A 74 -4.25 4.51 2.58
C CYS A 74 -5.73 4.66 2.13
N ARG A 75 -6.30 5.87 2.27
CA ARG A 75 -7.73 6.13 2.01
C ARG A 75 -8.18 5.74 0.60
N GLY A 76 -7.30 5.82 -0.41
CA GLY A 76 -7.61 5.36 -1.76
C GLY A 76 -7.85 3.85 -1.82
N GLN A 77 -6.97 3.07 -1.21
CA GLN A 77 -7.01 1.62 -1.22
C GLN A 77 -8.12 1.05 -0.32
N LEU A 78 -8.35 1.63 0.86
CA LEU A 78 -9.44 1.23 1.77
C LEU A 78 -10.82 1.30 1.10
N ASN A 79 -11.02 2.26 0.20
CA ASN A 79 -12.29 2.47 -0.49
C ASN A 79 -12.35 1.76 -1.85
N THR A 80 -11.35 0.96 -2.20
CA THR A 80 -11.34 0.17 -3.44
C THR A 80 -12.14 -1.10 -3.22
N PRO A 81 -13.12 -1.43 -4.08
CA PRO A 81 -13.84 -2.70 -3.96
C PRO A 81 -12.86 -3.87 -4.01
N ALA A 82 -12.89 -4.73 -2.99
CA ALA A 82 -12.13 -5.97 -2.97
C ALA A 82 -12.93 -7.07 -2.28
N LYS A 83 -12.64 -8.34 -2.60
CA LYS A 83 -13.26 -9.47 -1.89
C LYS A 83 -12.86 -9.46 -0.41
N HIS A 84 -11.56 -9.26 -0.19
CA HIS A 84 -10.96 -9.16 1.13
C HIS A 84 -9.92 -8.04 1.12
N HIS A 85 -9.81 -7.34 2.25
CA HIS A 85 -8.71 -6.41 2.52
C HIS A 85 -7.77 -7.03 3.54
N GLN A 86 -6.48 -6.95 3.27
CA GLN A 86 -5.44 -7.37 4.20
C GLN A 86 -4.44 -6.23 4.40
N SER A 87 -4.10 -5.95 5.66
CA SER A 87 -3.03 -5.02 5.98
C SER A 87 -1.67 -5.59 5.57
N CYS A 88 -0.84 -4.75 4.94
CA CYS A 88 0.51 -5.13 4.55
C CYS A 88 1.38 -5.42 5.79
N LEU A 89 1.83 -6.66 5.92
CA LEU A 89 2.64 -7.11 7.07
C LEU A 89 3.96 -6.34 7.19
N SER A 90 4.60 -6.01 6.07
CA SER A 90 5.85 -5.22 6.07
C SER A 90 5.64 -3.77 6.54
N HIS A 91 4.45 -3.20 6.29
CA HIS A 91 4.08 -1.89 6.85
C HIS A 91 3.80 -2.00 8.35
N LEU A 92 3.01 -3.00 8.78
CA LEU A 92 2.75 -3.25 10.19
C LEU A 92 4.04 -3.46 10.99
N GLN A 93 4.96 -4.28 10.48
CA GLN A 93 6.24 -4.55 11.14
C GLN A 93 7.08 -3.27 11.29
N ARG A 94 7.15 -2.41 10.26
CA ARG A 94 7.86 -1.13 10.35
C ARG A 94 7.23 -0.21 11.38
N ASN A 95 5.90 -0.13 11.41
CA ASN A 95 5.19 0.68 12.41
C ASN A 95 5.46 0.18 13.82
N LEU A 96 5.42 -1.13 14.06
CA LEU A 96 5.74 -1.74 15.36
C LEU A 96 7.17 -1.44 15.80
N LYS A 97 8.15 -1.56 14.88
CA LYS A 97 9.55 -1.19 15.16
C LYS A 97 9.68 0.29 15.52
N TYR A 98 9.04 1.16 14.75
CA TYR A 98 9.02 2.60 15.01
C TYR A 98 8.42 2.94 16.38
N PHE A 99 7.29 2.32 16.74
CA PHE A 99 6.70 2.49 18.07
C PHE A 99 7.64 2.05 19.19
N ASN A 100 8.34 0.93 19.00
CA ASN A 100 9.31 0.47 19.99
C ASN A 100 10.47 1.46 20.16
N GLU A 101 11.04 1.96 19.06
CA GLU A 101 12.09 2.98 19.09
C GLU A 101 11.64 4.28 19.77
N LEU A 102 10.40 4.72 19.53
CA LEU A 102 9.83 5.87 20.23
C LEU A 102 9.78 5.64 21.74
N ASN A 103 9.25 4.49 22.19
CA ASN A 103 9.16 4.16 23.62
C ASN A 103 10.54 4.15 24.31
N HIS A 104 11.57 3.65 23.63
CA HIS A 104 12.94 3.66 24.14
C HIS A 104 13.55 5.08 24.18
N LYS A 105 13.20 5.96 23.22
CA LYS A 105 13.68 7.35 23.18
C LYS A 105 12.90 8.28 24.11
N SER A 106 11.62 8.02 24.34
CA SER A 106 10.71 8.79 25.18
C SER A 106 10.76 8.38 26.66
N SER A 107 11.86 7.77 27.11
CA SER A 107 12.10 7.45 28.51
C SER A 107 13.01 8.49 29.18
N PRO A 108 12.51 9.66 29.63
CA PRO A 108 13.10 10.32 30.78
C PRO A 108 12.60 9.55 32.01
N LYS A 109 13.46 8.70 32.62
CA LYS A 109 13.26 8.11 33.96
C LYS A 109 11.78 7.83 34.31
N PHE A 110 11.12 6.89 33.64
CA PHE A 110 9.82 6.42 34.13
C PHE A 110 10.09 5.65 35.43
N CYS A 111 9.61 6.19 36.54
CA CYS A 111 9.84 5.74 37.90
C CYS A 111 9.91 4.21 38.02
N GLN A 112 11.07 3.71 38.48
CA GLN A 112 11.10 2.54 39.34
C GLN A 112 10.25 2.89 40.57
N ASN A 113 9.05 2.32 40.66
CA ASN A 113 8.20 2.12 41.83
C ASN A 113 6.73 2.35 41.48
N THR A 114 6.09 1.36 40.87
CA THR A 114 4.74 0.90 41.27
C THR A 114 4.35 -0.27 40.36
N PHE A 115 3.88 -1.35 40.99
CA PHE A 115 3.42 -2.62 40.38
C PHE A 115 4.50 -3.61 39.93
N CYS A 116 5.26 -4.11 40.91
CA CYS A 116 5.47 -5.56 41.02
C CYS A 116 4.84 -5.99 42.35
N ASN A 117 3.79 -6.81 42.28
CA ASN A 117 3.48 -7.77 43.34
C ASN A 117 4.39 -8.98 43.14
#